data_AF-A0A4Z1EH59-F1
#
_entry.id   AF-A0A4Z1EH59-F1
#
_cell.length_a   1.000
_cell.length_b   1.000
_cell.length_c   1.000
_cell.angle_alpha   90.00
_cell.angle_beta   90.00
_cell.angle_gamma   90.00
#
_symmetry.space_group_name_H-M   'P 1'
#
loop_
_entity.id
_entity.type
_entity.pdbx_description
1 polymer ?
#
loop_
_entity_poly.entity_id
_entity_poly.type
_entity_poly.pdbx_seq_one_letter_code
_entity_poly.pdbx_strand_id
1 'polypeptide(L)'
;MLKILSEVMANKNAQAKKVDLPPILPKPPSFIEEHDSLYWLEGTQSLQITIAYNEDNTQEETATYMATLIDRVVEYGPWAAKIDLLIHPRIIRRWESPSIYAQHVSEMMALVDKINNSFTTLSHVNVRLEIDFSNFQQIKLAACFLAFKAHWSLSYYVEDRPVLFGIDTKGYLMRRLRGVYHRDCKV
;
A
#
# COMPACT_ATOMS: atom_id res chain seq x y z
N MET A 1 49.73 48.42 18.76
CA MET A 1 48.76 48.17 19.86
C MET A 1 47.57 49.12 19.65
N LEU A 2 46.70 48.96 18.65
CA LEU A 2 45.68 47.90 18.42
C LEU A 2 44.69 47.76 19.59
N LYS A 3 43.79 48.74 19.73
CA LYS A 3 42.62 48.66 20.62
C LYS A 3 41.39 49.45 20.14
N ILE A 4 41.21 49.64 18.82
CA ILE A 4 40.06 50.40 18.25
C ILE A 4 39.49 49.75 16.97
N LEU A 5 39.55 48.42 16.82
CA LEU A 5 38.92 47.74 15.67
C LEU A 5 38.19 46.45 16.06
N SER A 6 37.55 46.41 17.23
CA SER A 6 36.78 45.22 17.66
C SER A 6 35.29 45.47 17.90
N GLU A 7 34.75 46.65 17.60
CA GLU A 7 33.33 46.96 17.90
C GLU A 7 32.41 47.07 16.68
N VAL A 8 32.88 46.78 15.46
CA VAL A 8 32.04 46.87 14.23
C VAL A 8 31.66 45.50 13.64
N MET A 9 31.95 44.39 14.33
CA MET A 9 31.59 43.04 13.85
C MET A 9 30.79 42.19 14.84
N ALA A 10 30.08 42.83 15.77
CA ALA A 10 29.21 42.14 16.71
C ALA A 10 27.73 42.47 16.47
N ASN A 11 27.26 42.49 15.21
CA ASN A 11 25.81 42.55 14.96
C ASN A 11 25.38 42.06 13.57
N LYS A 12 25.69 40.80 13.22
CA LYS A 12 25.04 40.09 12.10
C LYS A 12 24.86 38.61 12.40
N ASN A 13 24.30 38.29 13.55
CA ASN A 13 23.66 36.98 13.76
C ASN A 13 22.22 37.24 14.17
N ALA A 14 21.46 37.84 13.24
CA ALA A 14 20.01 37.66 13.23
C ALA A 14 19.76 36.18 12.92
N GLN A 15 19.76 35.35 13.97
CA GLN A 15 19.10 34.06 13.94
C GLN A 15 17.68 34.33 13.49
N ALA A 16 17.40 34.00 12.23
CA ALA A 16 16.04 33.84 11.76
C ALA A 16 15.39 32.84 12.73
N LYS A 17 14.52 33.34 13.62
CA LYS A 17 13.57 32.50 14.32
C LYS A 17 12.88 31.68 13.24
N LYS A 18 13.16 30.37 13.20
CA LYS A 18 12.26 29.44 12.51
C LYS A 18 10.90 29.71 13.12
N VAL A 19 10.04 30.34 12.33
CA VAL A 19 8.62 30.40 12.63
C VAL A 19 8.20 28.93 12.58
N ASP A 20 8.04 28.32 13.75
CA ASP A 20 7.37 27.04 13.86
C ASP A 20 5.97 27.28 13.32
N LEU A 21 5.80 26.98 12.04
CA LEU A 21 4.49 26.92 11.41
C LEU A 21 3.66 25.93 12.25
N PRO A 22 2.41 26.28 12.59
CA PRO A 22 1.55 25.33 13.28
C PRO A 22 1.53 24.01 12.49
N PRO A 23 1.52 22.86 13.18
CA PRO A 23 1.47 21.57 12.50
C PRO A 23 0.31 21.61 11.52
N ILE A 24 0.62 21.43 10.23
CA ILE A 24 -0.40 21.35 9.19
C ILE A 24 -1.25 20.15 9.55
N LEU A 25 -2.48 20.40 9.99
CA LEU A 25 -3.42 19.34 10.29
C LEU A 25 -3.67 18.57 8.99
N PRO A 26 -3.66 17.23 9.04
CA PRO A 26 -3.95 16.44 7.85
C PRO A 26 -5.33 16.84 7.32
N LYS A 27 -5.45 16.82 5.99
CA LYS A 27 -6.71 17.07 5.31
C LYS A 27 -7.72 15.98 5.72
N PRO A 28 -8.94 16.32 6.16
CA PRO A 28 -9.93 15.30 6.53
C PRO A 28 -10.28 14.42 5.33
N PRO A 29 -10.65 13.14 5.55
CA PRO A 29 -10.95 12.21 4.46
C PRO A 29 -12.01 12.71 3.48
N SER A 30 -13.01 13.45 3.97
CA SER A 30 -14.08 14.04 3.17
C SER A 30 -13.63 15.08 2.14
N PHE A 31 -12.40 15.58 2.25
CA PHE A 31 -11.84 16.52 1.30
C PHE A 31 -10.82 15.87 0.36
N ILE A 32 -10.37 14.64 0.63
CA ILE A 32 -9.44 13.92 -0.24
C ILE A 32 -10.12 13.70 -1.59
N GLU A 33 -9.35 13.82 -2.66
CA GLU A 33 -9.89 13.61 -4.01
C GLU A 33 -10.31 12.15 -4.18
N GLU A 34 -11.49 11.95 -4.78
CA GLU A 34 -12.04 10.60 -4.98
C GLU A 34 -11.16 9.80 -5.95
N HIS A 35 -11.08 8.49 -5.72
CA HIS A 35 -10.40 7.54 -6.59
C HIS A 35 -11.24 6.28 -6.64
N ASP A 36 -11.48 5.72 -7.83
CA ASP A 36 -12.44 4.62 -8.05
C ASP A 36 -12.15 3.38 -7.19
N SER A 37 -10.89 3.17 -6.81
CA SER A 37 -10.46 2.08 -5.92
C SER A 37 -10.57 2.34 -4.42
N LEU A 38 -10.76 3.60 -4.01
CA LEU A 38 -10.64 4.01 -2.61
C LEU A 38 -12.00 4.41 -2.08
N TYR A 39 -12.43 3.74 -1.01
CA TYR A 39 -13.69 4.05 -0.37
C TYR A 39 -13.51 4.20 1.14
N TRP A 40 -13.81 5.41 1.63
CA TRP A 40 -13.67 5.75 3.05
C TRP A 40 -14.94 5.44 3.83
N LEU A 41 -14.81 4.66 4.89
CA LEU A 41 -15.87 4.32 5.84
C LEU A 41 -15.67 5.07 7.15
N GLU A 42 -16.28 6.25 7.26
CA GLU A 42 -16.11 7.15 8.41
C GLU A 42 -16.51 6.49 9.74
N GLY A 43 -17.64 5.77 9.76
CA GLY A 43 -18.17 5.13 10.97
C GLY A 43 -17.26 4.05 11.57
N THR A 44 -16.40 3.43 10.76
CA THR A 44 -15.46 2.39 11.21
C THR A 44 -14.00 2.81 11.08
N GLN A 45 -13.73 4.05 10.68
CA GLN A 45 -12.40 4.56 10.35
C GLN A 45 -11.61 3.58 9.46
N SER A 46 -12.29 3.03 8.45
CA SER A 46 -11.75 1.99 7.59
C SER A 46 -11.62 2.50 6.17
N LEU A 47 -10.50 2.17 5.52
CA LEU A 47 -10.30 2.41 4.10
C LEU A 47 -10.46 1.10 3.35
N GLN A 48 -11.40 1.06 2.40
CA GLN A 48 -11.49 -0.02 1.44
C GLN A 48 -10.65 0.32 0.22
N ILE A 49 -9.85 -0.64 -0.23
CA ILE A 49 -8.97 -0.52 -1.40
C ILE A 49 -9.26 -1.69 -2.32
N THR A 50 -9.66 -1.40 -3.56
CA THR A 50 -9.91 -2.42 -4.59
C THR A 50 -8.88 -2.33 -5.70
N ILE A 51 -8.13 -3.39 -5.94
CA ILE A 51 -7.12 -3.46 -6.99
C ILE A 51 -7.55 -4.50 -8.01
N ALA A 52 -7.75 -4.07 -9.25
CA ALA A 52 -8.07 -4.96 -10.35
C ALA A 52 -6.99 -4.88 -11.43
N TYR A 53 -6.34 -6.00 -11.70
CA TYR A 53 -5.43 -6.12 -12.83
C TYR A 53 -6.21 -6.62 -14.03
N ASN A 54 -6.53 -5.72 -14.97
CA ASN A 54 -7.30 -6.05 -16.17
C ASN A 54 -6.39 -6.59 -17.28
N GLU A 55 -6.87 -7.57 -18.05
CA GLU A 55 -6.19 -8.05 -19.26
C GLU A 55 -6.10 -6.99 -20.36
N ASP A 56 -7.08 -6.07 -20.41
CA ASP A 56 -7.20 -5.07 -21.47
C ASP A 56 -6.24 -3.89 -21.28
N ASN A 57 -5.67 -3.73 -20.08
CA ASN A 57 -4.73 -2.66 -19.79
C ASN A 57 -3.30 -3.06 -20.22
N THR A 58 -2.60 -2.12 -20.83
CA THR A 58 -1.15 -2.21 -21.04
C THR A 58 -0.39 -2.19 -19.70
N GLN A 59 0.88 -2.58 -19.74
CA GLN A 59 1.76 -2.50 -18.57
C GLN A 59 1.91 -1.06 -18.09
N GLU A 60 2.04 -0.11 -19.03
CA GLU A 60 2.17 1.31 -18.73
C GLU A 60 0.91 1.92 -18.10
N GLU A 61 -0.28 1.55 -18.59
CA GLU A 61 -1.56 1.97 -18.01
C GLU A 61 -1.73 1.44 -16.59
N THR A 62 -1.41 0.15 -16.38
CA THR A 62 -1.44 -0.48 -15.06
C THR A 62 -0.48 0.19 -14.09
N ALA A 63 0.75 0.49 -14.53
CA ALA A 63 1.75 1.16 -13.71
C ALA A 63 1.31 2.58 -13.32
N THR A 64 0.74 3.32 -14.27
CA THR A 64 0.24 4.69 -14.04
C THR A 64 -0.94 4.70 -13.07
N TYR A 65 -1.86 3.75 -13.23
CA TYR A 65 -2.98 3.55 -12.31
C TYR A 65 -2.49 3.22 -10.90
N MET A 66 -1.58 2.25 -10.76
CA MET A 66 -1.05 1.85 -9.46
C MET A 66 -0.26 2.97 -8.80
N ALA A 67 0.52 3.75 -9.55
CA ALA A 67 1.22 4.92 -9.03
C ALA A 67 0.23 5.96 -8.48
N THR A 68 -0.83 6.26 -9.23
CA THR A 68 -1.89 7.19 -8.81
C THR A 68 -2.59 6.70 -7.54
N LEU A 69 -2.98 5.43 -7.51
CA LEU A 69 -3.60 4.80 -6.35
C LEU A 69 -2.71 4.92 -5.10
N ILE A 70 -1.42 4.61 -5.24
CA ILE A 70 -0.44 4.67 -4.15
C ILE A 70 -0.28 6.09 -3.61
N ASP A 71 -0.25 7.10 -4.48
CA ASP A 71 -0.13 8.49 -4.06
C ASP A 71 -1.40 8.99 -3.34
N ARG A 72 -2.58 8.48 -3.71
CA ARG A 72 -3.84 8.83 -3.02
C ARG A 72 -4.05 8.08 -1.72
N VAL A 73 -3.62 6.82 -1.64
CA VAL A 73 -3.84 5.99 -0.45
C VAL A 73 -3.21 6.60 0.80
N VAL A 74 -2.05 7.25 0.66
CA VAL A 74 -1.32 7.80 1.79
C VAL A 74 -2.00 9.01 2.43
N GLU A 75 -2.89 9.70 1.70
CA GLU A 75 -3.68 10.82 2.24
C GLU A 75 -4.61 10.37 3.38
N TYR A 76 -5.02 9.10 3.38
CA TYR A 76 -5.86 8.49 4.42
C TYR A 76 -5.06 7.99 5.64
N GLY A 77 -3.73 7.96 5.55
CA GLY A 77 -2.84 7.37 6.55
C GLY A 77 -3.04 7.88 8.00
N PRO A 78 -3.24 9.19 8.22
CA PRO A 78 -3.50 9.72 9.57
C PRO A 78 -4.84 9.28 10.18
N TRP A 79 -5.78 8.82 9.35
CA TRP A 79 -7.18 8.63 9.73
C TRP A 79 -7.59 7.16 9.83
N ALA A 80 -7.04 6.31 8.95
CA ALA A 80 -7.48 4.92 8.81
C ALA A 80 -6.92 4.02 9.90
N ALA A 81 -7.80 3.53 10.79
CA ALA A 81 -7.46 2.52 11.79
C ALA A 81 -7.47 1.09 11.22
N LYS A 82 -8.16 0.88 10.10
CA LYS A 82 -8.28 -0.42 9.41
C LYS A 82 -8.21 -0.25 7.90
N ILE A 83 -7.69 -1.26 7.21
CA ILE A 83 -7.73 -1.37 5.76
C ILE A 83 -8.41 -2.69 5.37
N ASP A 84 -9.37 -2.62 4.44
CA ASP A 84 -9.91 -3.78 3.74
C ASP A 84 -9.41 -3.75 2.29
N LEU A 85 -8.48 -4.63 1.96
CA LEU A 85 -7.88 -4.75 0.64
C LEU A 85 -8.53 -5.90 -0.13
N LEU A 86 -9.21 -5.59 -1.23
CA LEU A 86 -9.75 -6.55 -2.18
C LEU A 86 -8.90 -6.54 -3.46
N ILE A 87 -8.51 -7.71 -3.91
CA ILE A 87 -7.62 -7.86 -5.06
C ILE A 87 -8.28 -8.81 -6.04
N HIS A 88 -8.44 -8.31 -7.27
CA HIS A 88 -8.80 -9.07 -8.46
C HIS A 88 -7.51 -9.26 -9.26
N PRO A 89 -6.71 -10.29 -8.95
CA PRO A 89 -5.59 -10.67 -9.79
C PRO A 89 -6.09 -10.99 -11.20
N ARG A 90 -5.37 -10.50 -12.20
CA ARG A 90 -5.66 -10.73 -13.61
C ARG A 90 -5.88 -12.22 -13.88
N ILE A 91 -6.86 -12.56 -14.72
CA ILE A 91 -6.98 -13.91 -15.30
C ILE A 91 -5.69 -14.21 -16.09
N ILE A 92 -4.84 -15.11 -15.60
CA ILE A 92 -3.56 -15.44 -16.25
C ILE A 92 -3.81 -16.54 -17.28
N ARG A 93 -3.53 -16.26 -18.55
CA ARG A 93 -3.44 -17.28 -19.60
C ARG A 93 -2.12 -18.04 -19.46
N ARG A 94 -2.08 -19.33 -19.81
CA ARG A 94 -0.87 -20.21 -19.74
C ARG A 94 0.41 -19.65 -20.38
N TRP A 95 0.32 -18.62 -21.21
CA TRP A 95 1.40 -18.05 -22.01
C TRP A 95 1.78 -16.61 -21.60
N GLU A 96 1.30 -16.13 -20.45
CA GLU A 96 1.58 -14.77 -20.02
C GLU A 96 3.08 -14.55 -19.72
N SER A 97 3.59 -13.37 -20.07
CA SER A 97 4.98 -13.00 -19.85
C SER A 97 5.32 -12.96 -18.36
N PRO A 98 6.45 -13.57 -17.92
CA PRO A 98 6.95 -13.43 -16.56
C PRO A 98 7.15 -11.97 -16.10
N SER A 99 7.32 -11.04 -17.04
CA SER A 99 7.46 -9.61 -16.73
C SER A 99 6.19 -9.00 -16.13
N ILE A 100 5.00 -9.47 -16.50
CA ILE A 100 3.73 -8.96 -15.96
C ILE A 100 3.61 -9.32 -14.47
N TYR A 101 3.90 -10.58 -14.13
CA TYR A 101 3.92 -11.00 -12.73
C TYR A 101 4.93 -10.19 -11.90
N ALA A 102 6.14 -9.98 -12.43
CA ALA A 102 7.17 -9.19 -11.74
C ALA A 102 6.72 -7.73 -11.53
N GLN A 103 6.04 -7.14 -12.50
CA GLN A 103 5.45 -5.81 -12.38
C GLN A 103 4.41 -5.76 -11.25
N HIS A 104 3.44 -6.69 -11.23
CA HIS A 104 2.42 -6.71 -10.18
C HIS A 104 3.01 -6.92 -8.78
N VAL A 105 4.04 -7.77 -8.66
CA VAL A 105 4.78 -7.92 -7.39
C VAL A 105 5.41 -6.60 -6.96
N SER A 106 6.07 -5.89 -7.88
CA SER A 106 6.68 -4.58 -7.60
C SER A 106 5.65 -3.54 -7.14
N GLU A 107 4.52 -3.43 -7.85
CA GLU A 107 3.44 -2.49 -7.53
C GLU A 107 2.79 -2.80 -6.16
N MET A 108 2.52 -4.07 -5.88
CA MET A 108 1.99 -4.48 -4.58
C MET A 108 2.96 -4.23 -3.44
N MET A 109 4.25 -4.49 -3.64
CA MET A 109 5.27 -4.19 -2.63
C MET A 109 5.39 -2.68 -2.38
N ALA A 110 5.36 -1.87 -3.44
CA ALA A 110 5.36 -0.41 -3.31
C ALA A 110 4.14 0.10 -2.52
N LEU A 111 2.96 -0.48 -2.76
CA LEU A 111 1.76 -0.17 -1.98
C LEU A 111 1.91 -0.57 -0.51
N VAL A 112 2.39 -1.79 -0.22
CA VAL A 112 2.62 -2.28 1.15
C VAL A 112 3.60 -1.38 1.89
N ASP A 113 4.70 -0.98 1.24
CA ASP A 113 5.69 -0.08 1.83
C ASP A 113 5.12 1.30 2.11
N LYS A 114 4.31 1.85 1.21
CA LYS A 114 3.64 3.14 1.42
C LYS A 114 2.64 3.07 2.57
N ILE A 115 1.83 2.02 2.65
CA ILE A 115 0.91 1.82 3.78
C ILE A 115 1.71 1.72 5.10
N ASN A 116 2.75 0.89 5.14
CA ASN A 116 3.60 0.68 6.31
C ASN A 116 4.28 1.96 6.83
N ASN A 117 4.50 2.96 5.98
CA ASN A 117 5.22 4.18 6.32
C ASN A 117 4.30 5.39 6.53
N SER A 118 3.12 5.40 5.94
CA SER A 118 2.20 6.53 5.99
C SER A 118 1.05 6.37 6.99
N PHE A 119 0.70 5.14 7.36
CA PHE A 119 -0.45 4.88 8.23
C PHE A 119 -0.01 4.74 9.69
N THR A 120 -0.18 5.81 10.47
CA THR A 120 0.29 5.87 11.86
C THR A 120 -0.68 5.26 12.88
N THR A 121 -1.96 5.14 12.53
CA THR A 121 -3.04 4.64 13.40
C THR A 121 -3.54 3.24 13.00
N LEU A 122 -2.95 2.64 11.96
CA LEU A 122 -3.39 1.37 11.40
C LEU A 122 -3.17 0.21 12.37
N SER A 123 -4.28 -0.39 12.79
CA SER A 123 -4.31 -1.52 13.71
C SER A 123 -4.45 -2.87 12.99
N HIS A 124 -5.14 -2.89 11.85
CA HIS A 124 -5.45 -4.13 11.14
C HIS A 124 -5.61 -3.96 9.63
N VAL A 125 -5.14 -4.95 8.87
CA VAL A 125 -5.32 -5.06 7.41
C VAL A 125 -5.98 -6.39 7.06
N ASN A 126 -7.18 -6.34 6.49
CA ASN A 126 -7.83 -7.52 5.93
C ASN A 126 -7.49 -7.61 4.44
N VAL A 127 -6.87 -8.70 4.02
CA VAL A 127 -6.56 -8.95 2.61
C VAL A 127 -7.46 -10.06 2.08
N ARG A 128 -8.12 -9.78 0.95
CA ARG A 128 -9.00 -10.70 0.23
C ARG A 128 -8.57 -10.78 -1.21
N LEU A 129 -8.40 -12.00 -1.71
CA LEU A 129 -8.13 -12.25 -3.12
C LEU A 129 -9.31 -12.98 -3.76
N GLU A 130 -9.73 -12.48 -4.91
CA GLU A 130 -10.60 -13.21 -5.81
C GLU A 130 -9.74 -14.03 -6.77
N ILE A 131 -9.83 -15.35 -6.74
CA ILE A 131 -9.00 -16.19 -7.62
C ILE A 131 -9.84 -16.97 -8.61
N ASP A 132 -9.29 -17.18 -9.79
CA ASP A 132 -9.79 -18.15 -10.76
C ASP A 132 -9.36 -19.56 -10.31
N PHE A 133 -10.33 -20.47 -10.24
CA PHE A 133 -10.08 -21.88 -9.92
C PHE A 133 -9.07 -22.53 -10.87
N SER A 134 -9.13 -22.17 -12.16
CA SER A 134 -8.26 -22.68 -13.21
C SER A 134 -6.83 -22.18 -13.06
N ASN A 135 -6.62 -21.15 -12.24
CA ASN A 135 -5.37 -20.43 -12.12
C ASN A 135 -5.05 -20.05 -10.67
N PHE A 136 -4.96 -21.07 -9.83
CA PHE A 136 -4.56 -20.92 -8.43
C PHE A 136 -3.18 -20.25 -8.24
N GLN A 137 -2.38 -20.08 -9.30
CA GLN A 137 -1.09 -19.38 -9.23
C GLN A 137 -1.25 -17.89 -8.86
N GLN A 138 -2.41 -17.28 -9.14
CA GLN A 138 -2.73 -15.90 -8.73
C GLN A 138 -2.53 -15.67 -7.23
N ILE A 139 -2.74 -16.70 -6.41
CA ILE A 139 -2.57 -16.60 -4.96
C ILE A 139 -1.15 -16.21 -4.55
N LYS A 140 -0.16 -16.40 -5.43
CA LYS A 140 1.22 -15.98 -5.18
C LYS A 140 1.35 -14.49 -4.89
N LEU A 141 0.51 -13.65 -5.51
CA LEU A 141 0.49 -12.21 -5.25
C LEU A 141 0.15 -11.87 -3.80
N ALA A 142 -0.58 -12.76 -3.10
CA ALA A 142 -0.83 -12.61 -1.68
C ALA A 142 0.45 -12.59 -0.82
N ALA A 143 1.57 -13.10 -1.36
CA ALA A 143 2.85 -13.12 -0.68
C ALA A 143 3.36 -11.71 -0.34
N CYS A 144 3.06 -10.69 -1.17
CA CYS A 144 3.50 -9.31 -0.94
C CYS A 144 2.99 -8.76 0.41
N PHE A 145 1.76 -9.12 0.80
CA PHE A 145 1.12 -8.61 2.02
C PHE A 145 1.68 -9.19 3.31
N LEU A 146 2.54 -10.21 3.23
CA LEU A 146 3.28 -10.71 4.39
C LEU A 146 4.27 -9.65 4.92
N ALA A 147 4.59 -8.62 4.13
CA ALA A 147 5.42 -7.49 4.54
C ALA A 147 4.67 -6.41 5.35
N PHE A 148 3.34 -6.51 5.55
CA PHE A 148 2.65 -5.57 6.43
C PHE A 148 3.19 -5.63 7.86
N LYS A 149 3.45 -4.45 8.44
CA LYS A 149 3.88 -4.29 9.84
C LYS A 149 2.71 -4.36 10.82
N ALA A 150 1.54 -3.89 10.41
CA ALA A 150 0.31 -4.00 11.19
C ALA A 150 -0.16 -5.46 11.26
N HIS A 151 -1.08 -5.76 12.19
CA HIS A 151 -1.74 -7.07 12.16
C HIS A 151 -2.52 -7.23 10.85
N TRP A 152 -2.50 -8.44 10.29
CA TRP A 152 -3.20 -8.71 9.05
C TRP A 152 -3.90 -10.06 9.06
N SER A 153 -4.96 -10.15 8.27
CA SER A 153 -5.65 -11.39 7.95
C SER A 153 -5.63 -11.59 6.43
N LEU A 154 -5.60 -12.84 5.99
CA LEU A 154 -5.54 -13.19 4.58
C LEU A 154 -6.61 -14.22 4.27
N SER A 155 -7.37 -13.97 3.21
CA SER A 155 -8.43 -14.85 2.73
C SER A 155 -8.54 -14.80 1.23
N TYR A 156 -9.18 -15.80 0.64
CA TYR A 156 -9.50 -15.81 -0.78
C TYR A 156 -10.89 -16.39 -1.01
N TYR A 157 -11.51 -16.07 -2.13
CA TYR A 157 -12.68 -16.75 -2.66
C TYR A 157 -12.47 -17.02 -4.14
N VAL A 158 -13.27 -17.92 -4.70
CA VAL A 158 -13.22 -18.23 -6.13
C VAL A 158 -14.31 -17.43 -6.82
N GLU A 159 -14.06 -16.81 -7.97
CA GLU A 159 -14.98 -15.91 -8.70
C GLU A 159 -16.43 -16.45 -8.78
N ASP A 160 -16.59 -17.74 -9.08
CA ASP A 160 -17.92 -18.39 -9.17
C ASP A 160 -18.41 -19.06 -7.87
N ARG A 161 -17.67 -18.93 -6.77
CA ARG A 161 -18.00 -19.52 -5.47
C ARG A 161 -17.68 -18.52 -4.36
N PRO A 162 -18.68 -17.76 -3.86
CA PRO A 162 -18.50 -16.73 -2.85
C PRO A 162 -18.34 -17.31 -1.44
N VAL A 163 -17.58 -18.40 -1.31
CA VAL A 163 -17.15 -18.96 -0.03
C VAL A 163 -15.78 -18.38 0.28
N LEU A 164 -15.70 -17.62 1.38
CA LEU A 164 -14.45 -17.05 1.83
C LEU A 164 -13.62 -18.10 2.58
N PHE A 165 -12.44 -18.39 2.06
CA PHE A 165 -11.47 -19.29 2.65
C PHE A 165 -10.38 -18.48 3.36
N GLY A 166 -10.38 -18.51 4.69
CA GLY A 166 -9.29 -17.95 5.49
C GLY A 166 -8.00 -18.75 5.32
N ILE A 167 -6.87 -18.06 5.16
CA ILE A 167 -5.55 -18.68 5.11
C ILE A 167 -4.93 -18.66 6.51
N ASP A 168 -4.89 -19.83 7.15
CA ASP A 168 -4.23 -19.99 8.44
C ASP A 168 -2.72 -19.69 8.34
N THR A 169 -2.24 -18.81 9.20
CA THR A 169 -0.83 -18.45 9.37
C THR A 169 0.12 -19.64 9.61
N LYS A 170 -0.40 -20.78 10.09
CA LYS A 170 0.33 -22.03 10.33
C LYS A 170 0.05 -23.11 9.26
N GLY A 171 -0.86 -22.84 8.34
CA GLY A 171 -1.30 -23.79 7.31
C GLY A 171 -0.27 -24.03 6.20
N TYR A 172 -0.50 -25.10 5.43
CA TYR A 172 0.34 -25.47 4.28
C TYR A 172 0.45 -24.35 3.24
N LEU A 173 -0.66 -23.70 2.93
CA LEU A 173 -0.72 -22.62 1.95
C LEU A 173 0.13 -21.43 2.40
N MET A 174 0.05 -21.04 3.68
CA MET A 174 0.90 -19.98 4.22
C MET A 174 2.39 -20.32 4.14
N ARG A 175 2.79 -21.58 4.39
CA ARG A 175 4.19 -22.01 4.20
C ARG A 175 4.67 -21.80 2.76
N ARG A 176 3.81 -22.09 1.77
CA ARG A 176 4.11 -21.82 0.36
C ARG A 176 4.21 -20.33 0.07
N LEU A 177 3.30 -19.52 0.58
CA LEU A 177 3.33 -18.07 0.42
C LEU A 177 4.58 -17.45 1.04
N ARG A 178 5.05 -17.92 2.20
CA ARG A 178 6.35 -17.49 2.77
C ARG A 178 7.52 -17.82 1.84
N GLY A 179 7.50 -18.99 1.19
CA GLY A 179 8.50 -19.35 0.18
C GLY A 179 8.48 -18.42 -1.03
N VAL A 180 7.28 -18.04 -1.51
CA VAL A 180 7.11 -17.04 -2.58
C VAL A 180 7.62 -15.68 -2.12
N TYR A 181 7.24 -15.23 -0.93
CA TYR A 181 7.68 -13.96 -0.35
C TYR A 181 9.20 -13.85 -0.30
N HIS A 182 9.89 -14.89 0.17
CA HIS A 182 11.36 -14.89 0.22
C HIS A 182 12.04 -14.91 -1.15
N ARG A 183 11.37 -15.44 -2.18
CA ARG A 183 11.92 -15.54 -3.53
C ARG A 183 11.66 -14.27 -4.36
N ASP A 184 10.44 -13.73 -4.26
CA ASP A 184 9.94 -12.74 -5.20
C ASP A 184 9.76 -11.34 -4.59
N CYS A 185 9.51 -11.25 -3.28
CA CYS A 185 9.10 -10.00 -2.62
C CYS A 185 10.18 -9.41 -1.69
N LYS A 186 11.01 -10.28 -1.10
CA LYS A 186 12.08 -9.89 -0.19
C LYS A 186 13.36 -9.69 -1.00
N VAL A 187 13.56 -8.48 -1.52
CA VAL A 187 14.80 -8.04 -2.19
C VAL A 187 15.58 -7.12 -1.26
#